data_AF-A0A528MAJ3-F1
#
_entry.id   AF-A0A528MAJ3-F1
#
_cell.length_a   1.000
_cell.length_b   1.000
_cell.length_c   1.000
_cell.angle_alpha   90.00
_cell.angle_beta   90.00
_cell.angle_gamma   90.00
#
_symmetry.space_group_name_H-M   'P 1'
#
loop_
_entity.id
_entity.type
_entity.pdbx_description
1 polymer ?
#
loop_
_entity_poly.entity_id
_entity_poly.type
_entity_poly.pdbx_seq_one_letter_code
_entity_poly.pdbx_strand_id
1 'polypeptide(L)'
;MSQSALKARRITAAIRSGRSRICRSVLPVLAVAALLAGCAKRDSITVGAVPDDYRTNHPIVIAEKNEKIDLPVGAGDRGMTGSQRDTLLGFLDGYDKSAAPTLTISIPSGSANEIAATAAGRDF
;
A
#
# COMPACT_ATOMS: atom_id res chain seq x y z
N MET A 1 -29.45 -46.57 -72.08
CA MET A 1 -28.52 -47.61 -72.55
C MET A 1 -27.20 -47.46 -71.81
N SER A 2 -26.65 -48.59 -71.32
CA SER A 2 -25.28 -48.81 -70.79
C SER A 2 -24.88 -48.04 -69.51
N GLN A 3 -24.97 -48.64 -68.31
CA GLN A 3 -23.99 -49.54 -67.66
C GLN A 3 -22.64 -48.88 -67.37
N SER A 4 -22.30 -48.71 -66.09
CA SER A 4 -21.30 -49.58 -65.44
C SER A 4 -21.11 -49.20 -63.97
N ALA A 5 -21.17 -50.24 -63.15
CA ALA A 5 -21.02 -50.22 -61.71
C ALA A 5 -19.56 -50.05 -61.29
N LEU A 6 -19.31 -49.25 -60.25
CA LEU A 6 -18.22 -49.53 -59.31
C LEU A 6 -18.70 -49.35 -57.87
N LYS A 7 -18.43 -50.41 -57.11
CA LYS A 7 -19.02 -50.80 -55.84
C LYS A 7 -18.10 -50.33 -54.71
N ALA A 8 -18.50 -49.30 -53.97
CA ALA A 8 -17.78 -48.87 -52.77
C ALA A 8 -18.05 -49.86 -51.61
N ARG A 9 -17.14 -50.83 -51.41
CA ARG A 9 -17.16 -51.69 -50.21
C ARG A 9 -16.83 -50.84 -48.99
N ARG A 10 -17.80 -50.65 -48.10
CA ARG A 10 -17.54 -50.22 -46.72
C ARG A 10 -16.80 -51.35 -46.02
N ILE A 11 -15.56 -51.09 -45.60
CA ILE A 11 -14.83 -51.99 -44.71
C ILE A 11 -15.26 -51.62 -43.29
N THR A 12 -16.28 -52.30 -42.78
CA THR A 12 -16.55 -52.35 -41.35
C THR A 12 -15.45 -53.22 -40.74
N ALA A 13 -14.38 -52.59 -40.27
CA ALA A 13 -13.38 -53.27 -39.46
C ALA A 13 -14.01 -53.55 -38.09
N ALA A 14 -14.40 -54.81 -37.87
CA ALA A 14 -14.76 -55.30 -36.55
C ALA A 14 -13.57 -55.09 -35.60
N ILE A 15 -13.75 -54.25 -34.59
CA ILE A 15 -12.78 -54.08 -33.50
C ILE A 15 -12.80 -55.38 -32.72
N ARG A 16 -11.84 -56.25 -33.04
CA ARG A 16 -11.62 -57.51 -32.34
C ARG A 16 -10.95 -57.14 -31.02
N SER A 17 -11.68 -57.34 -29.90
CA SER A 17 -11.16 -57.16 -28.55
C SER A 17 -10.06 -58.20 -28.27
N GLY A 18 -8.84 -57.87 -28.67
CA GLY A 18 -7.63 -58.60 -28.32
C GLY A 18 -7.29 -58.36 -26.87
N ARG A 19 -7.82 -59.21 -25.99
CA ARG A 19 -7.37 -59.30 -24.60
C ARG A 19 -5.89 -59.72 -24.61
N SER A 20 -5.08 -59.02 -23.82
CA SER A 20 -3.86 -59.50 -23.16
C SER A 20 -2.51 -58.91 -23.62
N ARG A 21 -1.92 -58.16 -22.68
CA ARG A 21 -0.48 -58.00 -22.34
C ARG A 21 0.30 -56.74 -22.71
N ILE A 22 -0.27 -55.73 -23.38
CA ILE A 22 0.44 -54.44 -23.56
C ILE A 22 0.07 -53.43 -22.44
N CYS A 23 -1.02 -53.69 -21.69
CA CYS A 23 -1.50 -52.78 -20.66
C CYS A 23 -0.76 -52.88 -19.30
N ARG A 24 0.22 -53.78 -19.15
CA ARG A 24 0.94 -53.98 -17.87
C ARG A 24 2.17 -53.09 -17.68
N SER A 25 2.71 -52.50 -18.76
CA SER A 25 3.90 -51.64 -18.72
C SER A 25 3.60 -50.14 -18.75
N VAL A 26 2.35 -49.74 -18.98
CA VAL A 26 1.93 -48.33 -18.99
C VAL A 26 1.58 -47.82 -17.58
N LEU A 27 1.16 -48.72 -16.69
CA LEU A 27 0.90 -48.45 -15.27
C LEU A 27 2.06 -47.76 -14.52
N PRO A 28 3.32 -48.24 -14.59
CA PRO A 28 4.41 -47.58 -13.87
C PRO A 28 4.73 -46.19 -14.42
N VAL A 29 4.64 -45.98 -15.73
CA VAL A 29 4.93 -44.67 -16.35
C VAL A 29 3.86 -43.65 -15.96
N LEU A 30 2.58 -44.04 -15.96
CA LEU A 30 1.50 -43.18 -15.51
C LEU A 30 1.57 -42.89 -14.01
N ALA A 31 2.00 -43.85 -13.19
CA ALA A 31 2.20 -43.65 -11.76
C ALA A 31 3.34 -42.65 -11.48
N VAL A 32 4.46 -42.75 -12.21
CA VAL A 32 5.57 -41.80 -12.08
C VAL A 32 5.16 -40.40 -12.56
N ALA A 33 4.45 -40.28 -13.68
CA ALA A 33 3.96 -38.99 -14.16
C ALA A 33 2.96 -38.35 -13.16
N ALA A 34 2.11 -39.14 -12.51
CA ALA A 34 1.19 -38.66 -11.48
C ALA A 34 1.93 -38.19 -10.21
N LEU A 35 3.00 -38.89 -9.81
CA LEU A 35 3.86 -38.47 -8.71
C LEU A 35 4.60 -37.16 -9.02
N LEU A 36 5.12 -36.99 -10.24
CA LEU A 36 5.77 -35.74 -10.67
C LEU A 36 4.77 -34.58 -10.83
N ALA A 37 3.55 -34.85 -11.30
CA ALA A 37 2.49 -33.84 -11.41
C ALA A 37 2.03 -33.31 -10.03
N GLY A 38 2.19 -34.10 -8.96
CA GLY A 38 1.97 -33.67 -7.58
C GLY A 38 3.02 -32.68 -7.05
N CYS A 39 4.27 -32.76 -7.51
CA CYS A 39 5.35 -31.85 -7.11
C CYS A 39 5.31 -30.48 -7.82
N ALA A 40 4.44 -30.30 -8.83
CA ALA A 40 4.24 -29.02 -9.50
C ALA A 40 3.14 -28.17 -8.84
N LYS A 41 2.62 -28.60 -7.69
CA LYS A 41 1.71 -27.76 -6.92
C LYS A 41 2.53 -26.65 -6.26
N ARG A 42 2.50 -25.47 -6.87
CA ARG A 42 2.88 -24.24 -6.20
C ARG A 42 1.86 -24.02 -5.10
N ASP A 43 2.14 -24.60 -3.95
CA ASP A 43 1.51 -24.19 -2.71
C ASP A 43 1.88 -22.72 -2.54
N SER A 44 0.94 -21.84 -2.87
CA SER A 44 0.88 -20.53 -2.24
C SER A 44 0.66 -20.83 -0.77
N ILE A 45 1.77 -21.03 -0.07
CA ILE A 45 1.81 -21.21 1.37
C ILE A 45 1.06 -20.01 1.96
N THR A 46 -0.18 -20.25 2.37
CA THR A 46 -0.94 -19.35 3.21
C THR A 46 -0.36 -19.51 4.62
N VAL A 47 0.88 -19.07 4.78
CA VAL A 47 1.29 -18.53 6.07
C VAL A 47 0.30 -17.42 6.38
N GLY A 48 0.01 -17.16 7.66
CA GLY A 48 -0.67 -15.91 8.06
C GLY A 48 0.22 -14.69 7.79
N ALA A 49 0.85 -14.62 6.62
CA ALA A 49 1.59 -13.47 6.15
C ALA A 49 0.56 -12.38 5.96
N VAL A 50 0.65 -11.42 6.87
CA VAL A 50 0.11 -10.08 6.66
C VAL A 50 0.47 -9.68 5.23
N PRO A 51 -0.51 -9.27 4.40
CA PRO A 51 -0.27 -8.95 2.99
C PRO A 51 0.99 -8.10 2.83
N ASP A 52 1.92 -8.48 1.96
CA ASP A 52 3.21 -7.81 1.73
C ASP A 52 3.05 -6.43 1.05
N ASP A 53 1.81 -5.94 0.98
CA ASP A 53 1.49 -4.60 0.52
C ASP A 53 1.91 -3.59 1.59
N TYR A 54 2.95 -2.83 1.28
CA TYR A 54 3.44 -1.72 2.10
C TYR A 54 2.34 -0.73 2.47
N ARG A 55 1.27 -0.62 1.67
CA ARG A 55 0.11 0.24 1.96
C ARG A 55 -0.70 -0.26 3.17
N THR A 56 -0.61 -1.55 3.50
CA THR A 56 -1.30 -2.19 4.64
C THR A 56 -0.39 -2.28 5.87
N ASN A 57 0.90 -2.53 5.68
CA ASN A 57 1.86 -2.70 6.78
C ASN A 57 2.49 -1.40 7.27
N HIS A 58 2.67 -0.42 6.37
CA HIS A 58 3.27 0.87 6.67
C HIS A 58 2.49 1.98 5.96
N PRO A 59 1.23 2.24 6.37
CA PRO A 59 0.46 3.32 5.80
C PRO A 59 1.19 4.65 6.02
N ILE A 60 1.70 5.24 4.93
CA ILE A 60 2.19 6.61 4.90
C ILE A 60 0.95 7.51 4.81
N VAL A 61 0.34 7.79 5.95
CA VAL A 61 -0.77 8.74 6.04
C VAL A 61 -0.21 10.15 6.13
N ILE A 62 -0.50 10.97 5.12
CA ILE A 62 -0.27 12.42 5.17
C ILE A 62 -1.42 13.02 5.97
N ALA A 63 -1.17 13.27 7.25
CA ALA A 63 -2.10 13.96 8.13
C ALA A 63 -1.67 15.43 8.27
N GLU A 64 -2.64 16.33 8.22
CA GLU A 64 -2.43 17.71 8.64
C GLU A 64 -2.16 17.71 10.16
N LYS A 65 -0.93 18.07 10.54
CA LYS A 65 -0.51 18.13 11.93
C LYS A 65 -0.57 19.57 12.40
N ASN A 66 -1.30 19.81 13.49
CA ASN A 66 -1.28 21.11 14.16
C ASN A 66 0.11 21.32 14.78
N GLU A 67 0.85 22.28 14.26
CA GLU A 67 2.12 22.71 14.83
C GLU A 67 1.90 23.91 15.75
N LYS A 68 2.58 23.89 16.90
CA LYS A 68 2.50 24.97 17.89
C LYS A 68 3.89 25.24 18.46
N ILE A 69 4.14 26.51 18.77
CA ILE A 69 5.32 26.96 19.49
C ILE A 69 4.88 27.83 20.66
N ASP A 70 5.61 27.76 21.76
CA ASP A 70 5.41 28.62 22.92
C ASP A 70 6.51 29.69 22.91
N LEU A 71 6.13 30.97 22.84
CA LEU A 71 7.07 32.09 22.90
C LEU A 71 7.14 32.61 24.34
N PRO A 72 8.25 32.37 25.07
CA PRO A 72 8.37 32.81 26.45
C PRO A 72 8.59 34.32 26.49
N VAL A 73 7.67 35.08 27.11
CA VAL A 73 7.78 36.53 27.27
C VAL A 73 8.06 36.88 28.72
N GLY A 74 9.14 37.62 28.96
CA GLY A 74 9.49 38.14 30.29
C GLY A 74 8.56 39.27 30.72
N ALA A 75 8.29 39.38 32.02
CA ALA A 75 7.41 40.45 32.54
C ALA A 75 7.94 41.88 32.28
N GLY A 76 9.25 42.03 32.05
CA GLY A 76 9.89 43.31 31.71
C GLY A 76 10.03 43.59 30.21
N ASP A 77 9.60 42.67 29.35
CA ASP A 77 9.75 42.83 27.90
C ASP A 77 8.78 43.92 27.39
N ARG A 78 9.23 44.69 26.39
CA ARG A 78 8.43 45.77 25.78
C ARG A 78 7.90 45.43 24.39
N GLY A 79 7.84 44.15 24.07
CA GLY A 79 7.55 43.63 22.73
C GLY A 79 8.35 42.37 22.46
N MET A 80 8.26 41.87 21.23
CA MET A 80 8.95 40.67 20.81
C MET A 80 10.46 40.94 20.69
N THR A 81 11.28 40.11 21.35
CA THR A 81 12.74 40.17 21.28
C THR A 81 13.25 39.62 19.94
N GLY A 82 14.52 39.89 19.59
CA GLY A 82 15.10 39.40 18.34
C GLY A 82 15.10 37.87 18.24
N SER A 83 15.46 37.18 19.32
CA SER A 83 15.47 35.71 19.36
C SER A 83 14.07 35.09 19.26
N GLN A 84 13.05 35.74 19.84
CA GLN A 84 11.65 35.33 19.66
C GLN A 84 11.21 35.50 18.21
N ARG A 85 11.60 36.60 17.54
CA ARG A 85 11.33 36.79 16.11
C ARG A 85 12.01 35.72 15.25
N ASP A 86 13.26 35.40 15.51
CA ASP A 86 13.97 34.36 14.77
C ASP A 86 13.30 32.99 14.94
N THR A 87 12.86 32.68 16.16
CA THR A 87 12.10 31.45 16.46
C THR A 87 10.78 31.42 15.70
N LEU A 88 10.06 32.54 15.66
CA LEU A 88 8.81 32.67 14.92
C LEU A 88 9.03 32.52 13.41
N LEU A 89 10.07 33.15 12.86
CA LEU A 89 10.40 33.03 11.44
C LEU A 89 10.76 31.58 11.07
N GLY A 90 11.49 30.88 11.95
CA GLY A 90 11.77 29.45 11.77
C GLY A 90 10.50 28.60 11.81
N PHE A 91 9.54 28.93 12.67
CA PHE A 91 8.23 28.27 12.68
C PHE A 91 7.43 28.52 11.39
N LEU A 92 7.59 29.70 10.78
CA LEU A 92 6.90 30.07 9.54
C LEU A 92 7.65 29.66 8.26
N ASP A 93 8.79 28.98 8.35
CA ASP A 93 9.62 28.60 7.19
C ASP A 93 8.85 27.72 6.17
N GLY A 94 7.91 26.90 6.66
CA GLY A 94 7.02 26.07 5.83
C GLY A 94 5.64 26.68 5.56
N TYR A 95 5.36 27.90 6.00
CA TYR A 95 4.03 28.50 5.89
C TYR A 95 3.78 29.04 4.46
N ASP A 96 2.88 28.39 3.72
CA ASP A 96 2.46 28.87 2.40
C ASP A 96 1.44 30.01 2.52
N LYS A 97 1.90 31.22 2.24
CA LYS A 97 1.07 32.44 2.21
C LYS A 97 -0.06 32.38 1.17
N SER A 98 0.10 31.61 0.11
CA SER A 98 -0.90 31.48 -0.97
C SER A 98 -2.06 30.59 -0.54
N ALA A 99 -1.77 29.53 0.21
CA ALA A 99 -2.77 28.66 0.81
C ALA A 99 -3.49 29.34 1.99
N ALA A 100 -2.84 30.32 2.63
CA ALA A 100 -3.35 31.08 3.77
C ALA A 100 -4.01 30.21 4.88
N PRO A 101 -3.30 29.18 5.39
CA PRO A 101 -3.85 28.35 6.46
C PRO A 101 -4.06 29.16 7.74
N THR A 102 -5.05 28.77 8.55
CA THR A 102 -5.43 29.56 9.74
C THR A 102 -4.33 29.55 10.81
N LEU A 103 -3.88 30.74 11.21
CA LEU A 103 -2.98 30.93 12.35
C LEU A 103 -3.77 31.41 13.56
N THR A 104 -3.50 30.81 14.72
CA THR A 104 -4.11 31.21 16.00
C THR A 104 -3.02 31.69 16.94
N ILE A 105 -3.17 32.89 17.48
CA ILE A 105 -2.27 33.47 18.47
C ILE A 105 -3.04 33.55 19.80
N SER A 106 -2.53 32.83 20.80
CA SER A 106 -3.11 32.81 22.14
C SER A 106 -2.23 33.62 23.07
N ILE A 107 -2.76 34.70 23.65
CA ILE A 107 -2.06 35.55 24.60
C ILE A 107 -2.63 35.28 26.00
N PRO A 108 -1.81 34.90 26.99
CA PRO A 108 -2.28 34.67 28.34
C PRO A 108 -2.72 35.98 29.01
N SER A 109 -3.80 35.91 29.78
CA SER A 109 -4.34 37.02 30.59
C SER A 109 -4.30 36.71 32.09
N GLY A 110 -4.21 37.74 32.93
CA GLY A 110 -4.16 37.66 34.39
C GLY A 110 -2.80 37.23 34.96
N SER A 111 -1.77 37.08 34.11
CA SER A 111 -0.40 36.78 34.52
C SER A 111 0.40 38.05 34.80
N ALA A 112 1.49 37.93 35.55
CA ALA A 112 2.39 39.06 35.84
C ALA A 112 3.01 39.70 34.59
N ASN A 113 3.06 38.96 33.48
CA ASN A 113 3.60 39.40 32.19
C ASN A 113 2.50 39.73 31.15
N GLU A 114 1.22 39.86 31.52
CA GLU A 114 0.12 40.10 30.58
C GLU A 114 0.39 41.29 29.64
N ILE A 115 0.86 42.41 30.18
CA ILE A 115 1.15 43.63 29.40
C ILE A 115 2.26 43.37 28.37
N ALA A 116 3.33 42.68 28.79
CA ALA A 116 4.45 42.34 27.94
C ALA A 116 4.04 41.31 26.86
N ALA A 117 3.26 40.30 27.24
CA ALA A 117 2.74 39.28 26.32
C ALA A 117 1.79 39.89 25.28
N THR A 118 0.94 40.84 25.70
CA THR A 118 0.08 41.60 24.78
C THR A 118 0.90 42.48 23.85
N ALA A 119 1.99 43.10 24.33
CA ALA A 119 2.89 43.86 23.48
C ALA A 119 3.57 42.97 22.43
N ALA A 120 4.12 41.83 22.85
CA ALA A 120 4.75 40.88 21.93
C ALA A 120 3.76 40.31 20.90
N GLY A 121 2.50 40.05 21.29
CA GLY A 121 1.47 39.58 20.37
C GLY A 121 1.03 40.61 19.32
N ARG A 122 1.30 41.91 19.54
CA ARG A 122 1.05 42.96 18.53
C ARG A 122 2.17 43.08 17.48
N ASP A 123 3.33 42.50 17.75
CA ASP A 123 4.49 42.56 16.84
C ASP A 123 4.45 41.46 15.76
N PHE A 124 3.37 40.67 15.71
CA PHE A 124 3.09 39.63 14.73
C PHE A 124 2.40 40.22 13.50
#